data_AF-A0A1L6XBP7-F1
#
_entry.id   AF-A0A1L6XBP7-F1
#
_cell.length_a   1.000
_cell.length_b   1.000
_cell.length_c   1.000
_cell.angle_alpha   90.00
_cell.angle_beta   90.00
_cell.angle_gamma   90.00
#
_symmetry.space_group_name_H-M   'P 1'
#
loop_
_entity.id
_entity.type
_entity.pdbx_description
1 polymer ?
#
loop_
_entity_poly.entity_id
_entity_poly.type
_entity_poly.pdbx_seq_one_letter_code
_entity_poly.pdbx_strand_id
1 'polypeptide(L)' 'MTTFGERLKQRRLELKITQARLAELLSVSRSAISNWEVGVSQS' A
#
# COMPACT_ATOMS: atom_id res chain seq x y z
N MET A 1 0.39 6.19 16.74
CA MET A 1 -0.76 6.15 15.81
C MET A 1 -0.26 5.50 14.53
N THR A 2 -0.86 4.40 14.08
CA THR A 2 -0.51 3.78 12.79
C THR A 2 -1.16 4.56 11.66
N THR A 3 -0.34 5.00 10.71
CA THR A 3 -0.79 5.71 9.50
C THR A 3 -1.59 4.80 8.58
N PHE A 4 -2.30 5.38 7.61
CA PHE A 4 -2.99 4.61 6.58
C PHE A 4 -2.03 3.71 5.80
N GLY A 5 -0.85 4.21 5.47
CA GLY A 5 0.21 3.46 4.77
C GLY A 5 0.68 2.23 5.54
N GLU A 6 0.89 2.37 6.84
CA GLU A 6 1.29 1.27 7.70
C GLU A 6 0.21 0.19 7.77
N ARG A 7 -1.07 0.57 7.92
CA ARG A 7 -2.18 -0.39 7.92
C ARG A 7 -2.33 -1.10 6.59
N LEU A 8 -2.16 -0.39 5.48
CA LEU A 8 -2.21 -0.96 4.13
C LEU A 8 -1.10 -2.00 3.95
N LYS A 9 0.14 -1.66 4.37
CA LYS A 9 1.28 -2.57 4.35
C LYS A 9 1.07 -3.80 5.21
N GLN A 10 0.52 -3.64 6.41
CA GLN A 10 0.17 -4.77 7.29
C GLN A 10 -0.81 -5.72 6.60
N ARG A 11 -1.92 -5.21 6.05
CA ARG A 11 -2.90 -6.05 5.34
C ARG A 11 -2.30 -6.75 4.11
N ARG A 12 -1.45 -6.06 3.36
CA ARG A 12 -0.74 -6.64 2.22
C ARG A 12 0.12 -7.84 2.64
N LEU A 13 0.83 -7.72 3.77
CA LEU A 13 1.68 -8.78 4.32
C LEU A 13 0.85 -9.94 4.89
N GLU A 14 -0.26 -9.67 5.57
CA GLU A 14 -1.20 -10.70 6.05
C GLU A 14 -1.76 -11.54 4.90
N LEU A 15 -2.10 -10.89 3.79
CA LEU A 15 -2.57 -11.54 2.57
C LEU A 15 -1.43 -12.20 1.77
N LYS A 16 -0.17 -12.02 2.17
CA LYS A 16 1.03 -12.53 1.48
C LYS A 16 1.09 -12.15 -0.01
N ILE A 17 0.61 -10.96 -0.36
CA ILE A 17 0.61 -10.46 -1.73
C ILE A 17 1.70 -9.40 -1.94
N THR A 18 2.10 -9.21 -3.20
CA THR A 18 3.04 -8.17 -3.59
C THR A 18 2.35 -6.82 -3.74
N GLN A 19 3.11 -5.72 -3.75
CA GLN A 19 2.56 -4.39 -4.06
C GLN A 19 1.95 -4.33 -5.45
N ALA A 20 2.51 -5.05 -6.43
CA ALA A 20 1.96 -5.14 -7.78
C ALA A 20 0.59 -5.82 -7.77
N ARG A 21 0.46 -6.93 -7.03
CA ARG A 21 -0.82 -7.63 -6.89
C ARG A 21 -1.87 -6.78 -6.18
N LEU A 22 -1.47 -6.04 -5.15
CA LEU A 22 -2.36 -5.08 -4.48
C LEU A 22 -2.79 -3.94 -5.41
N ALA A 23 -1.88 -3.46 -6.27
CA ALA A 23 -2.16 -2.43 -7.26
C ALA A 23 -3.18 -2.92 -8.31
N GLU A 24 -3.04 -4.16 -8.79
CA GLU A 24 -4.04 -4.79 -9.67
C GLU A 24 -5.43 -4.86 -9.03
N LEU A 25 -5.49 -5.33 -7.77
CA LEU A 25 -6.75 -5.47 -7.03
C LEU A 25 -7.47 -4.13 -6.82
N LEU A 26 -6.70 -3.05 -6.63
CA LEU A 26 -7.22 -1.70 -6.43
C LEU A 26 -7.32 -0.90 -7.73
N SER A 27 -6.96 -1.50 -8.88
CA SER A 27 -6.88 -0.82 -10.19
C SER A 27 -6.07 0.48 -10.15
N VAL A 28 -4.96 0.47 -9.43
CA VAL A 28 -4.01 1.60 -9.35
C VAL A 28 -2.62 1.19 -9.83
N SER A 29 -1.72 2.16 -9.95
CA SER A 29 -0.33 1.86 -10.25
C SER A 29 0.42 1.31 -9.03
N ARG A 30 1.43 0.47 -9.26
CA ARG A 30 2.33 0.01 -8.19
C ARG A 30 2.99 1.18 -7.46
N SER A 31 3.30 2.27 -8.16
CA SER A 31 3.86 3.48 -7.59
C SER A 31 2.89 4.16 -6.61
N ALA A 32 1.58 4.14 -6.87
CA ALA A 32 0.58 4.63 -5.92
C ALA A 32 0.62 3.84 -4.61
N ILE A 33 0.68 2.50 -4.68
CA ILE A 33 0.82 1.65 -3.48
C ILE A 33 2.09 1.98 -2.72
N SER A 34 3.22 2.15 -3.41
CA SER A 34 4.49 2.52 -2.78
C SER A 34 4.41 3.88 -2.09
N ASN A 35 3.79 4.87 -2.73
CA ASN A 35 3.61 6.21 -2.16
C ASN A 35 2.72 6.18 -0.90
N TRP A 36 1.65 5.37 -0.92
CA TRP A 36 0.79 5.18 0.23
C TRP A 36 1.51 4.48 1.38
N GLU A 37 2.26 3.41 1.12
CA GLU A 37 2.98 2.65 2.16
C GLU A 37 4.17 3.41 2.76
N VAL A 38 4.83 4.29 2.00
CA VAL A 38 5.99 5.08 2.45
C VAL A 38 5.57 6.41 3.09
N GLY A 39 4.31 6.82 2.94
CA GLY A 39 3.79 8.06 3.54
C GLY A 39 4.11 9.32 2.73
N VAL A 40 4.40 9.21 1.42
CA VAL A 40 4.75 10.35 0.55
C VAL A 40 3.53 11.23 0.21
N SER A 41 2.34 10.90 0.71
CA SER A 41 1.15 11.76 0.61
C SER A 41 0.62 12.12 1.99
N GLN A 42 1.48 12.73 2.81
CA GLN A 42 1.05 13.69 3.82
C GLN A 42 1.80 14.99 3.55
N SER A 43 1.21 15.82 2.68
CA SER A 43 1.39 17.28 2.68
C SER A 43 0.19 17.88 3.40
#